data_AF-A0A0F9UDJ5-F1
#
_entry.id   AF-A0A0F9UDJ5-F1
#
_cell.length_a   1.000
_cell.length_b   1.000
_cell.length_c   1.000
_cell.angle_alpha   90.00
_cell.angle_beta   90.00
_cell.angle_gamma   90.00
#
_symmetry.space_group_name_H-M   'P 1'
#
loop_
_entity.id
_entity.type
_entity.pdbx_description
1 polymer ?
#
loop_
_entity_poly.entity_id
_entity_poly.type
_entity_poly.pdbx_seq_one_letter_code
_entity_poly.pdbx_strand_id
1 'polypeptide(L)'
;MTWNAAGVSSTYVTAEVAVLGSQLSDVAQIVSDTNIESGTLETHHHSRECWFGKRATQVGVSAWGTTDSLSDFTCISGANTYGTDANDEALVIGTTDTPVGVGKTKFDMHHILIDDLSADTLYKFRIYYVGAGTSDVLSDAIADSDFSEFLAENLTTGTKSNGAPVELQMPRLDVGLKIYARCWNATNNATAKFLVGLHEYDE
;
A
#
# COMPACT_ATOMS: atom_id res chain seq x y z
N MET A 1 -68.00 30.49 -21.82
CA MET A 1 -66.91 30.75 -20.85
C MET A 1 -65.61 30.59 -21.62
N THR A 2 -65.09 31.71 -22.13
CA THR A 2 -63.92 31.80 -22.98
C THR A 2 -62.70 32.01 -22.09
N TRP A 3 -61.72 31.10 -22.17
CA TRP A 3 -60.45 31.25 -21.45
C TRP A 3 -59.65 32.39 -22.10
N ASN A 4 -59.43 33.45 -21.34
CA ASN A 4 -58.70 34.63 -21.77
C ASN A 4 -57.22 34.42 -21.42
N ALA A 5 -56.40 34.05 -22.40
CA ALA A 5 -54.95 33.92 -22.25
C ALA A 5 -54.29 35.32 -22.20
N ALA A 6 -54.56 36.05 -21.13
CA ALA A 6 -53.90 37.32 -20.85
C ALA A 6 -52.67 37.07 -19.98
N GLY A 7 -51.48 37.37 -20.52
CA GLY A 7 -50.39 37.86 -19.67
C GLY A 7 -49.11 37.03 -19.56
N VAL A 8 -48.89 35.98 -20.36
CA VAL A 8 -47.52 35.43 -20.47
C VAL A 8 -46.75 36.34 -21.43
N SER A 9 -46.07 37.36 -20.90
CA SER A 9 -45.20 38.20 -21.73
C SER A 9 -44.09 37.34 -22.32
N SER A 10 -43.80 37.52 -23.61
CA SER A 10 -42.78 36.74 -24.35
C SER A 10 -41.41 36.77 -23.67
N THR A 11 -41.16 37.78 -22.84
CA THR A 11 -39.94 37.99 -22.06
C THR A 11 -39.70 36.89 -21.01
N TYR A 12 -40.76 36.30 -20.44
CA TYR A 12 -40.62 35.20 -19.47
C TYR A 12 -40.24 33.87 -20.16
N VAL A 13 -40.81 33.61 -21.33
CA VAL A 13 -40.49 32.39 -22.12
C VAL A 13 -39.03 32.42 -22.59
N THR A 14 -38.51 33.59 -22.97
CA THR A 14 -37.09 33.73 -23.34
C THR A 14 -36.12 33.53 -22.17
N ALA A 15 -36.53 33.88 -20.94
CA ALA A 15 -35.67 33.72 -19.76
C ALA A 15 -35.54 32.25 -19.33
N GLU A 16 -36.63 31.49 -19.34
CA GLU A 16 -36.59 30.05 -19.01
C GLU A 16 -35.83 29.22 -20.05
N VAL A 17 -35.95 29.56 -21.34
CA VAL A 17 -35.19 28.91 -22.42
C VAL A 17 -33.68 29.18 -22.30
N ALA A 18 -33.27 30.38 -21.86
CA ALA A 18 -31.87 30.72 -21.66
C ALA A 18 -31.24 29.94 -20.48
N VAL A 19 -31.98 29.77 -19.38
CA VAL A 19 -31.52 29.01 -18.20
C VAL A 19 -31.38 27.51 -18.52
N LEU A 20 -32.33 26.94 -19.27
CA LEU A 20 -32.23 25.55 -19.72
C LEU A 20 -31.07 25.35 -20.70
N GLY A 21 -30.82 26.33 -21.57
CA GLY A 21 -29.67 26.31 -22.48
C GLY A 21 -28.33 26.30 -21.75
N SER A 22 -28.17 27.10 -20.69
CA SER A 22 -26.92 27.13 -19.89
C SER A 22 -26.73 25.86 -19.06
N GLN A 23 -27.81 25.30 -18.49
CA GLN A 23 -27.71 24.03 -17.76
C GLN A 23 -27.35 22.85 -18.67
N LEU A 24 -27.84 22.85 -19.91
CA LEU A 24 -27.48 21.83 -20.89
C LEU A 24 -26.03 21.97 -21.37
N SER A 25 -25.50 23.19 -21.48
CA SER A 25 -24.08 23.39 -21.79
C SER A 25 -23.18 22.92 -20.65
N ASP A 26 -23.57 23.15 -19.40
CA ASP A 26 -22.81 22.70 -18.23
C ASP A 26 -22.78 21.16 -18.14
N VAL A 27 -23.92 20.49 -18.41
CA VAL A 27 -23.98 19.03 -18.46
C VAL A 27 -23.15 18.46 -19.61
N ALA A 28 -23.20 19.09 -20.79
CA ALA A 28 -22.38 18.66 -21.93
C ALA A 28 -20.88 18.83 -21.64
N GLN A 29 -20.50 19.90 -20.93
CA GLN A 29 -19.14 20.13 -20.49
C GLN A 29 -18.70 19.11 -19.43
N ILE A 30 -19.55 18.78 -18.45
CA ILE A 30 -19.26 17.71 -17.47
C ILE A 30 -19.03 16.38 -18.19
N VAL A 31 -19.84 16.03 -19.19
CA VAL A 31 -19.67 14.79 -19.97
C VAL A 31 -18.41 14.84 -20.84
N SER A 32 -18.03 15.98 -21.42
CA SER A 32 -16.78 16.10 -22.18
C SER A 32 -15.53 16.10 -21.32
N ASP A 33 -15.63 16.66 -20.10
CA ASP A 33 -14.52 16.75 -19.15
C ASP A 33 -14.36 15.45 -18.36
N THR A 34 -15.37 14.57 -18.39
CA THR A 34 -15.25 13.19 -17.92
C THR A 34 -14.54 12.34 -18.99
N ASN A 35 -13.27 12.66 -19.24
CA ASN A 35 -12.34 11.68 -19.76
C ASN A 35 -12.16 10.62 -18.67
N ILE A 36 -13.06 9.63 -18.64
CA ILE A 36 -12.79 8.38 -17.95
C ILE A 36 -11.67 7.74 -18.73
N GLU A 37 -10.44 8.08 -18.35
CA GLU A 37 -9.29 7.26 -18.70
C GLU A 37 -9.59 5.89 -18.09
N SER A 38 -9.99 4.94 -18.94
CA SER A 38 -9.93 3.54 -18.56
C SER A 38 -8.46 3.27 -18.34
N GLY A 39 -7.98 3.42 -17.10
CA GLY A 39 -6.67 2.97 -16.70
C GLY A 39 -6.55 1.56 -17.25
N THR A 40 -5.63 1.37 -18.20
CA THR A 40 -5.42 0.08 -18.83
C THR A 40 -5.19 -0.91 -17.70
N LEU A 41 -6.15 -1.83 -17.49
CA LEU A 41 -5.96 -2.96 -16.60
C LEU A 41 -4.74 -3.68 -17.12
N GLU A 42 -3.64 -3.54 -16.40
CA GLU A 42 -2.37 -4.07 -16.79
C GLU A 42 -2.52 -5.60 -16.83
N THR A 43 -2.58 -6.19 -18.03
CA THR A 43 -2.71 -7.64 -18.18
C THR A 43 -1.33 -8.26 -18.03
N HIS A 44 -0.86 -8.40 -16.80
CA HIS A 44 0.34 -9.18 -16.49
C HIS A 44 -0.07 -10.58 -16.02
N HIS A 45 0.59 -11.60 -16.56
CA HIS A 45 0.36 -12.98 -16.15
C HIS A 45 1.07 -13.24 -14.83
N HIS A 46 0.29 -13.38 -13.75
CA HIS A 46 0.81 -13.78 -12.46
C HIS A 46 1.31 -15.23 -12.54
N SER A 47 2.62 -15.43 -12.46
CA SER A 47 3.21 -16.77 -12.60
C SER A 47 3.20 -17.54 -11.29
N ARG A 48 3.36 -16.86 -10.15
CA ARG A 48 3.41 -17.47 -8.82
C ARG A 48 3.38 -16.42 -7.70
N GLU A 49 2.56 -16.66 -6.68
CA GLU A 49 2.70 -15.98 -5.38
C GLU A 49 3.50 -16.89 -4.42
N CYS A 50 4.45 -16.32 -3.69
CA CYS A 50 5.20 -17.03 -2.67
C CYS A 50 5.17 -16.27 -1.35
N TRP A 51 4.85 -16.99 -0.28
CA TRP A 51 4.82 -16.46 1.08
C TRP A 51 6.18 -16.62 1.74
N PHE A 52 6.73 -15.50 2.20
CA PHE A 52 7.99 -15.42 2.88
C PHE A 52 7.75 -15.17 4.36
N GLY A 53 8.42 -15.99 5.16
CA GLY A 53 8.79 -15.66 6.51
C GLY A 53 10.27 -15.34 6.53
N LYS A 54 10.76 -15.01 7.71
CA LYS A 54 12.16 -14.76 7.95
C LYS A 54 13.02 -15.98 7.60
N ARG A 55 13.88 -15.82 6.59
CA ARG A 55 14.89 -16.82 6.22
C ARG A 55 16.16 -16.61 7.05
N ALA A 56 16.85 -17.70 7.40
CA ALA A 56 18.11 -17.61 8.12
C ALA A 56 19.18 -16.86 7.30
N THR A 57 19.88 -15.93 7.95
CA THR A 57 21.05 -15.14 7.48
C THR A 57 20.80 -13.95 6.54
N GLN A 58 20.70 -12.76 7.13
CA GLN A 58 21.11 -11.50 6.51
C GLN A 58 22.46 -11.10 7.11
N VAL A 59 23.47 -10.89 6.27
CA VAL A 59 24.81 -10.47 6.72
C VAL A 59 24.76 -8.97 7.04
N GLY A 60 25.04 -8.58 8.28
CA GLY A 60 25.23 -7.17 8.66
C GLY A 60 24.20 -6.60 9.64
N VAL A 61 23.04 -7.25 9.83
CA VAL A 61 22.06 -6.90 10.86
C VAL A 61 22.08 -8.00 11.92
N SER A 62 22.19 -7.64 13.20
CA SER A 62 22.30 -8.59 14.31
C SER A 62 21.10 -9.55 14.34
N ALA A 63 21.32 -10.77 13.83
CA ALA A 63 20.61 -12.02 14.11
C ALA A 63 19.09 -11.90 14.38
N TRP A 64 18.33 -11.40 13.42
CA TRP A 64 16.89 -11.60 13.45
C TRP A 64 16.56 -12.96 12.82
N GLY A 65 17.10 -13.33 11.66
CA GLY A 65 16.88 -14.64 11.02
C GLY A 65 17.92 -15.68 11.41
N THR A 66 17.66 -16.49 12.44
CA THR A 66 18.54 -17.61 12.85
C THR A 66 17.94 -19.00 12.56
N THR A 67 16.73 -19.07 12.02
CA THR A 67 15.97 -20.31 11.83
C THR A 67 15.60 -20.53 10.37
N ASP A 68 15.83 -21.75 9.89
CA ASP A 68 15.47 -22.21 8.53
C ASP A 68 14.00 -22.68 8.47
N SER A 69 13.11 -21.88 9.06
CA SER A 69 11.68 -22.16 9.19
C SER A 69 10.87 -20.92 8.91
N LEU A 70 9.67 -21.11 8.33
CA LEU A 70 8.70 -20.03 8.16
C LEU A 70 8.36 -19.45 9.54
N SER A 71 8.94 -18.29 9.82
CA SER A 71 8.76 -17.55 11.07
C SER A 71 8.44 -16.11 10.75
N ASP A 72 7.63 -15.48 11.59
CA ASP A 72 7.17 -14.14 11.32
C ASP A 72 8.32 -13.13 11.37
N PHE A 73 8.17 -12.11 10.53
CA PHE A 73 8.87 -10.85 10.75
C PHE A 73 8.30 -10.17 11.99
N THR A 74 9.06 -9.26 12.59
CA THR A 74 8.58 -8.48 13.74
C THR A 74 9.04 -7.05 13.59
N CYS A 75 8.11 -6.12 13.69
CA CYS A 75 8.40 -4.70 13.88
C CYS A 75 7.95 -4.27 15.27
N ILE A 76 8.59 -3.24 15.79
CA ILE A 76 8.37 -2.63 17.10
C ILE A 76 8.07 -1.15 16.88
N SER A 77 7.01 -0.64 17.50
CA SER A 77 6.65 0.77 17.42
C SER A 77 7.38 1.60 18.47
N GLY A 78 7.60 2.88 18.18
CA GLY A 78 7.83 3.87 19.23
C GLY A 78 6.51 4.41 19.79
N ALA A 79 6.59 5.25 20.82
CA ALA A 79 5.43 5.87 21.47
C ALA A 79 4.73 6.87 20.54
N ASN A 80 3.61 6.48 19.92
CA ASN A 80 2.89 7.30 18.96
C ASN A 80 3.78 7.74 17.78
N THR A 81 4.77 6.91 17.44
CA THR A 81 5.73 7.09 16.35
C THR A 81 6.10 5.72 15.75
N TYR A 82 6.74 5.71 14.59
CA TYR A 82 7.38 4.50 14.09
C TYR A 82 8.55 4.10 14.99
N GLY A 83 8.91 2.82 14.99
CA GLY A 83 10.22 2.37 15.43
C GLY A 83 11.33 3.23 14.82
N THR A 84 12.36 3.54 15.61
CA THR A 84 13.42 4.48 15.18
C THR A 84 14.81 3.87 15.23
N ASP A 85 14.98 2.73 15.89
CA ASP A 85 16.25 2.01 15.90
C ASP A 85 16.26 0.84 14.90
N ALA A 86 17.46 0.37 14.56
CA ALA A 86 17.63 -0.73 13.60
C ALA A 86 17.11 -2.10 14.10
N ASN A 87 16.69 -2.20 15.36
CA ASN A 87 16.10 -3.38 15.97
C ASN A 87 14.57 -3.31 16.02
N ASP A 88 14.00 -2.12 15.82
CA ASP A 88 12.56 -1.90 15.78
C ASP A 88 11.94 -2.28 14.42
N GLU A 89 12.77 -2.46 13.40
CA GLU A 89 12.32 -2.71 12.04
C GLU A 89 12.61 -4.13 11.57
N ALA A 90 11.82 -4.59 10.61
CA ALA A 90 12.04 -5.88 9.97
C ALA A 90 12.67 -5.65 8.59
N LEU A 91 13.89 -6.17 8.37
CA LEU A 91 14.40 -6.38 7.02
C LEU A 91 13.71 -7.63 6.44
N VAL A 92 12.69 -7.36 5.61
CA VAL A 92 11.79 -8.37 5.05
C VAL A 92 12.42 -9.08 3.86
N ILE A 93 13.09 -8.33 2.99
CA ILE A 93 13.80 -8.84 1.80
C ILE A 93 15.20 -8.24 1.75
N GLY A 94 16.22 -9.08 1.75
CA GLY A 94 17.60 -8.70 1.47
C GLY A 94 17.93 -8.75 -0.02
N THR A 95 19.10 -8.23 -0.38
CA THR A 95 19.54 -8.09 -1.80
C THR A 95 19.68 -9.42 -2.54
N THR A 96 19.74 -10.54 -1.84
CA THR A 96 19.89 -11.89 -2.41
C THR A 96 18.66 -12.77 -2.18
N ASP A 97 17.63 -12.24 -1.54
CA ASP A 97 16.43 -13.01 -1.19
C ASP A 97 15.47 -13.15 -2.38
N THR A 98 15.54 -12.22 -3.33
CA THR A 98 14.83 -12.27 -4.61
C THR A 98 15.82 -12.26 -5.80
N PRO A 99 15.45 -12.88 -6.93
CA PRO A 99 14.26 -13.68 -7.13
C PRO A 99 14.42 -15.13 -6.64
N VAL A 100 13.33 -15.75 -6.23
CA VAL A 100 13.20 -17.19 -6.02
C VAL A 100 13.10 -17.92 -7.36
N GLY A 101 12.43 -17.33 -8.35
CA GLY A 101 12.38 -17.84 -9.71
C GLY A 101 13.64 -17.53 -10.53
N VAL A 102 14.17 -18.53 -11.24
CA VAL A 102 15.28 -18.29 -12.19
C VAL A 102 14.78 -17.40 -13.33
N GLY A 103 15.56 -16.37 -13.65
CA GLY A 103 15.31 -15.48 -14.80
C GLY A 103 14.37 -14.31 -14.53
N LYS A 104 13.84 -14.18 -13.31
CA LYS A 104 13.02 -13.02 -12.92
C LYS A 104 13.92 -11.81 -12.69
N THR A 105 13.47 -10.64 -13.11
CA THR A 105 14.20 -9.37 -12.97
C THR A 105 13.47 -8.36 -12.10
N LYS A 106 12.16 -8.57 -11.88
CA LYS A 106 11.31 -7.69 -11.08
C LYS A 106 10.39 -8.47 -10.14
N PHE A 107 10.03 -7.79 -9.05
CA PHE A 107 9.11 -8.31 -8.04
C PHE A 107 8.31 -7.19 -7.38
N ASP A 108 7.23 -7.52 -6.71
CA ASP A 108 6.54 -6.65 -5.75
C ASP A 108 6.13 -7.46 -4.52
N MET A 109 6.09 -6.78 -3.37
CA MET A 109 5.47 -7.30 -2.16
C MET A 109 3.99 -6.97 -2.20
N HIS A 110 3.21 -7.98 -2.56
CA HIS A 110 1.79 -7.84 -2.90
C HIS A 110 0.88 -7.96 -1.68
N HIS A 111 1.31 -8.72 -0.68
CA HIS A 111 0.49 -9.03 0.48
C HIS A 111 1.27 -8.94 1.79
N ILE A 112 0.55 -8.62 2.86
CA ILE A 112 1.01 -8.79 4.24
C ILE A 112 -0.07 -9.49 5.05
N LEU A 113 0.31 -10.58 5.69
CA LEU A 113 -0.56 -11.32 6.61
C LEU A 113 -0.09 -11.04 8.03
N ILE A 114 -0.89 -10.27 8.78
CA ILE A 114 -0.61 -9.98 10.18
C ILE A 114 -1.00 -11.22 11.00
N ASP A 115 -0.02 -11.79 11.70
CA ASP A 115 -0.17 -13.01 12.51
C ASP A 115 -0.49 -12.68 13.98
N ASP A 116 0.21 -11.71 14.55
CA ASP A 116 0.10 -11.35 15.96
C ASP A 116 0.38 -9.87 16.21
N LEU A 117 -0.30 -9.31 17.21
CA LEU A 117 -0.15 -7.93 17.66
C LEU A 117 -0.07 -7.93 19.18
N SER A 118 0.77 -7.07 19.76
CA SER A 118 0.91 -6.98 21.22
C SER A 118 -0.03 -5.97 21.88
N ALA A 119 -0.83 -5.22 21.12
CA ALA A 119 -1.72 -4.18 21.64
C ALA A 119 -3.05 -4.08 20.86
N ASP A 120 -4.13 -3.75 21.56
CA ASP A 120 -5.49 -3.52 21.01
C ASP A 120 -5.67 -2.08 20.49
N THR A 121 -4.64 -1.52 19.88
CA THR A 121 -4.61 -0.14 19.36
C THR A 121 -4.26 -0.12 17.89
N LEU A 122 -4.62 0.96 17.20
CA LEU A 122 -4.36 1.12 15.77
C LEU A 122 -2.87 0.94 15.46
N TYR A 123 -2.57 0.05 14.52
CA TYR A 123 -1.26 -0.06 13.89
C TYR A 123 -1.26 0.60 12.51
N LYS A 124 -0.17 1.29 12.20
CA LYS A 124 0.13 1.74 10.84
C LYS A 124 1.45 1.13 10.41
N PHE A 125 1.48 0.55 9.21
CA PHE A 125 2.69 -0.02 8.64
C PHE A 125 3.25 0.91 7.58
N ARG A 126 4.58 0.98 7.51
CA ARG A 126 5.30 1.57 6.39
C ARG A 126 6.26 0.53 5.85
N ILE A 127 6.13 0.24 4.56
CA ILE A 127 7.02 -0.61 3.80
C ILE A 127 7.88 0.30 2.95
N TYR A 128 9.19 0.18 3.04
CA TYR A 128 10.09 1.00 2.24
C TYR A 128 11.19 0.15 1.61
N TYR A 129 11.70 0.61 0.47
CA TYR A 129 12.66 -0.13 -0.34
C TYR A 129 13.88 0.72 -0.63
N VAL A 130 15.07 0.11 -0.56
CA VAL A 130 16.35 0.82 -0.71
C VAL A 130 17.31 0.08 -1.64
N GLY A 131 18.12 0.86 -2.35
CA GLY A 131 19.13 0.39 -3.29
C GLY A 131 20.21 -0.50 -2.65
N ALA A 132 20.74 -1.43 -3.44
CA ALA A 132 21.92 -2.20 -3.07
C ALA A 132 23.10 -1.27 -2.75
N GLY A 133 23.75 -1.46 -1.60
CA GLY A 133 24.87 -0.64 -1.14
C GLY A 133 24.50 0.57 -0.27
N THR A 134 23.20 0.84 -0.08
CA THR A 134 22.75 1.77 0.97
C THR A 134 22.95 1.10 2.33
N SER A 135 23.48 1.86 3.30
CA SER A 135 23.71 1.39 4.68
C SER A 135 22.41 0.81 5.26
N ASP A 136 22.50 -0.29 6.01
CA ASP A 136 21.37 -0.92 6.74
C ASP A 136 20.79 -0.05 7.86
N VAL A 137 21.19 1.22 7.94
CA VAL A 137 20.85 2.13 9.01
C VAL A 137 19.88 3.18 8.47
N LEU A 138 18.72 3.29 9.11
CA LEU A 138 17.87 4.47 8.98
C LEU A 138 18.66 5.69 9.40
N SER A 139 19.14 6.45 8.43
CA SER A 139 19.35 7.87 8.64
C SER A 139 18.32 8.59 7.79
N ASP A 140 17.08 8.63 8.27
CA ASP A 140 15.99 9.59 8.00
C ASP A 140 15.68 10.04 6.56
N ALA A 141 16.33 9.47 5.55
CA ALA A 141 16.23 9.86 4.15
C ALA A 141 15.59 8.74 3.33
N ILE A 142 14.48 8.19 3.84
CA ILE A 142 13.51 7.57 2.93
C ILE A 142 12.95 8.75 2.13
N ALA A 143 13.32 8.88 0.85
CA ALA A 143 12.69 9.88 0.00
C ALA A 143 11.19 9.62 -0.03
N ASP A 144 10.37 10.67 -0.13
CA ASP A 144 8.90 10.57 -0.06
C ASP A 144 8.29 9.58 -1.08
N SER A 145 9.04 9.16 -2.10
CA SER A 145 8.66 8.18 -3.12
C SER A 145 8.94 6.72 -2.79
N ASP A 146 9.76 6.42 -1.77
CA ASP A 146 10.38 5.09 -1.63
C ASP A 146 9.64 4.19 -0.62
N PHE A 147 8.35 4.45 -0.42
CA PHE A 147 7.54 3.69 0.53
C PHE A 147 6.07 3.55 0.14
N SER A 148 5.46 2.48 0.63
CA SER A 148 4.01 2.28 0.68
C SER A 148 3.56 2.25 2.15
N GLU A 149 2.42 2.86 2.45
CA GLU A 149 1.81 2.83 3.78
C GLU A 149 0.42 2.25 3.72
N PHE A 150 0.03 1.57 4.81
CA PHE A 150 -1.35 1.17 5.02
C PHE A 150 -1.69 1.19 6.52
N LEU A 151 -2.97 1.38 6.81
CA LEU A 151 -3.53 1.28 8.15
C LEU A 151 -4.04 -0.14 8.36
N ALA A 152 -3.61 -0.76 9.46
CA ALA A 152 -4.11 -2.06 9.88
C ALA A 152 -5.33 -1.84 10.78
N GLU A 153 -6.47 -1.54 10.17
CA GLU A 153 -7.71 -1.26 10.87
C GLU A 153 -8.40 -2.52 11.38
N ASN A 154 -9.16 -2.39 12.47
CA ASN A 154 -10.00 -3.45 13.03
C ASN A 154 -9.25 -4.73 13.43
N LEU A 155 -7.97 -4.62 13.79
CA LEU A 155 -7.21 -5.72 14.37
C LEU A 155 -7.18 -5.64 15.89
N THR A 156 -7.35 -6.79 16.53
CA THR A 156 -7.24 -6.96 17.99
C THR A 156 -6.03 -7.83 18.33
N THR A 157 -5.52 -7.70 19.55
CA THR A 157 -4.39 -8.47 20.11
C THR A 157 -4.63 -9.96 19.91
N GLY A 158 -3.59 -10.70 19.52
CA GLY A 158 -3.68 -12.13 19.25
C GLY A 158 -4.58 -12.52 18.06
N THR A 159 -5.06 -11.54 17.28
CA THR A 159 -5.90 -11.78 16.11
C THR A 159 -5.05 -11.74 14.86
N LYS A 160 -4.90 -12.91 14.21
CA LYS A 160 -4.46 -12.98 12.81
C LYS A 160 -5.46 -12.18 12.00
N SER A 161 -5.07 -11.17 11.24
CA SER A 161 -5.78 -10.37 10.19
C SER A 161 -7.19 -10.80 9.69
N ASN A 162 -8.10 -11.22 10.57
CA ASN A 162 -9.19 -12.17 10.29
C ASN A 162 -8.83 -13.33 9.34
N GLY A 163 -7.55 -13.72 9.29
CA GLY A 163 -7.01 -14.70 8.34
C GLY A 163 -6.90 -14.24 6.89
N ALA A 164 -7.22 -12.98 6.58
CA ALA A 164 -7.14 -12.41 5.24
C ALA A 164 -5.91 -11.50 5.11
N PRO A 165 -5.02 -11.75 4.14
CA PRO A 165 -3.96 -10.82 3.81
C PRO A 165 -4.46 -9.42 3.48
N VAL A 166 -3.67 -8.40 3.84
CA VAL A 166 -3.85 -7.03 3.35
C VAL A 166 -3.09 -6.88 2.03
N GLU A 167 -3.79 -6.42 1.00
CA GLU A 167 -3.19 -6.03 -0.28
C GLU A 167 -2.32 -4.80 -0.14
N LEU A 168 -1.11 -4.89 -0.68
CA LEU A 168 -0.14 -3.82 -0.72
C LEU A 168 -0.02 -3.31 -2.15
N GLN A 169 -0.22 -2.01 -2.30
CA GLN A 169 0.02 -1.32 -3.56
C GLN A 169 1.44 -0.77 -3.53
N MET A 170 2.33 -1.34 -4.33
CA MET A 170 3.70 -0.86 -4.49
C MET A 170 4.14 -0.98 -5.95
N PRO A 171 5.10 -0.16 -6.41
CA PRO A 171 5.65 -0.31 -7.74
C PRO A 171 6.38 -1.65 -7.89
N ARG A 172 6.56 -2.09 -9.14
CA ARG A 172 7.51 -3.17 -9.43
C ARG A 172 8.92 -2.72 -9.11
N LEU A 173 9.61 -3.54 -8.33
CA LEU A 173 10.95 -3.31 -7.84
C LEU A 173 11.94 -4.18 -8.62
N ASP A 174 13.09 -3.60 -8.97
CA ASP A 174 14.20 -4.35 -9.55
C ASP A 174 14.79 -5.31 -8.51
N VAL A 175 15.19 -6.50 -8.96
CA VAL A 175 15.92 -7.47 -8.14
C VAL A 175 17.17 -6.83 -7.53
N GLY A 176 17.48 -7.20 -6.29
CA GLY A 176 18.64 -6.68 -5.55
C GLY A 176 18.33 -5.50 -4.65
N LEU A 177 17.09 -4.97 -4.68
CA LEU A 177 16.61 -4.03 -3.67
C LEU A 177 16.37 -4.73 -2.32
N LYS A 178 16.57 -3.98 -1.24
CA LYS A 178 16.16 -4.41 0.11
C LYS A 178 14.78 -3.86 0.41
N ILE A 179 13.93 -4.64 1.07
CA ILE A 179 12.63 -4.19 1.59
C ILE A 179 12.64 -4.28 3.10
N TYR A 180 12.25 -3.18 3.73
CA TYR A 180 12.06 -3.10 5.16
C TYR A 180 10.60 -2.78 5.48
N ALA A 181 10.20 -3.20 6.67
CA ALA A 181 8.92 -2.86 7.25
C ALA A 181 9.14 -2.25 8.63
N ARG A 182 8.29 -1.27 8.96
CA ARG A 182 8.20 -0.68 10.29
C ARG A 182 6.76 -0.45 10.68
N CYS A 183 6.48 -0.47 11.98
CA CYS A 183 5.15 -0.22 12.50
C CYS A 183 5.13 1.01 13.42
N TRP A 184 3.97 1.67 13.42
CA TRP A 184 3.59 2.76 14.31
C TRP A 184 2.44 2.26 15.17
N ASN A 185 2.44 2.65 16.44
CA ASN A 185 1.33 2.41 17.37
C ASN A 185 1.31 3.52 18.44
N ALA A 186 0.16 3.76 19.07
CA ALA A 186 0.07 4.68 20.20
C ALA A 186 0.87 4.20 21.44
N THR A 187 1.01 2.88 21.59
CA THR A 187 1.75 2.22 22.67
C THR A 187 3.23 2.11 22.30
N ASN A 188 4.12 2.51 23.22
CA ASN A 188 5.56 2.34 23.04
C ASN A 188 5.94 0.86 23.09
N ASN A 189 6.87 0.44 22.23
CA ASN A 189 7.36 -0.93 22.11
C ASN A 189 6.27 -1.95 21.79
N ALA A 190 5.19 -1.54 21.13
CA ALA A 190 4.18 -2.47 20.68
C ALA A 190 4.72 -3.25 19.48
N THR A 191 4.57 -4.57 19.48
CA THR A 191 5.08 -5.43 18.43
C THR A 191 3.99 -5.84 17.47
N ALA A 192 4.37 -6.00 16.20
CA ALA A 192 3.53 -6.59 15.18
C ALA A 192 4.29 -7.69 14.45
N LYS A 193 3.72 -8.89 14.40
CA LYS A 193 4.26 -10.04 13.70
C LYS A 193 3.49 -10.32 12.43
N PHE A 194 4.19 -10.63 11.36
CA PHE A 194 3.57 -10.80 10.05
C PHE A 194 4.41 -11.66 9.10
N LEU A 195 3.73 -12.16 8.08
CA LEU A 195 4.30 -12.78 6.89
C LEU A 195 4.05 -11.87 5.69
N VAL A 196 4.84 -12.03 4.63
CA VAL A 196 4.65 -11.27 3.39
C VAL A 196 4.47 -12.18 2.20
N GLY A 197 3.60 -11.78 1.27
CA GLY A 197 3.45 -12.41 -0.04
C GLY A 197 4.22 -11.59 -1.07
N LEU A 198 5.11 -12.25 -1.83
CA LEU A 198 5.77 -11.65 -2.97
C LEU A 198 5.20 -12.20 -4.27
N HIS A 199 5.25 -11.35 -5.28
CA HIS A 199 4.92 -11.68 -6.65
C HIS A 199 6.09 -11.32 -7.57
N GLU A 200 6.43 -12.25 -8.46
CA GLU A 200 7.56 -12.12 -9.40
C GLU A 200 7.07 -12.07 -10.84
N TYR A 201 7.71 -11.22 -11.64
CA TYR A 201 7.32 -10.97 -13.02
C TYR A 201 8.26 -11.68 -14.00
N ASP A 202 7.68 -12.36 -14.99
CA ASP A 202 8.37 -12.66 -16.25
C ASP A 202 8.40 -11.38 -17.09
N GLU A 203 9.58 -10.94 -17.51
CA GLU A 203 9.74 -9.89 -18.52
C GLU A 203 9.92 -10.48 -19.92
#